data_AF-A0A8T7IP92-F1
#
_entry.id   AF-A0A8T7IP92-F1
#
_cell.length_a   1.000
_cell.length_b   1.000
_cell.length_c   1.000
_cell.angle_alpha   90.00
_cell.angle_beta   90.00
_cell.angle_gamma   90.00
#
_symmetry.space_group_name_H-M   'P 1'
#
loop_
_entity.id
_entity.type
_entity.pdbx_description
1 polymer ?
#
loop_
_entity_poly.entity_id
_entity_poly.type
_entity_poly.pdbx_seq_one_letter_code
_entity_poly.pdbx_strand_id
1 'polypeptide(L)' 'TWYTPVEDLQVQAYVKNATEETYLTETTVFSRGRAMADYSAPRTIGLRIGYNF' A
#
# COMPACT_ATOMS: atom_id res chain seq x y z
N THR A 1 6.82 11.39 10.75
CA THR A 1 5.50 11.90 11.17
C THR A 1 5.65 13.37 11.44
N TRP A 2 4.89 14.21 10.74
CA TRP A 2 4.91 15.65 10.97
C TRP A 2 3.84 15.98 12.02
N TYR A 3 4.24 16.71 13.06
CA TYR A 3 3.33 17.19 14.09
C TYR A 3 2.92 18.60 13.71
N THR A 4 1.63 18.80 13.53
CA THR A 4 1.10 20.11 13.18
C THR A 4 1.02 20.99 14.45
N PRO A 5 1.05 22.32 14.33
CA PRO A 5 0.88 23.21 15.48
C PRO A 5 -0.55 23.20 16.06
N VAL A 6 -1.47 22.46 15.45
CA VAL A 6 -2.80 22.19 15.99
C VAL A 6 -2.69 20.95 16.88
N GLU A 7 -2.93 21.14 18.18
CA GLU A 7 -3.05 20.03 19.14
C GLU A 7 -4.06 19.01 18.59
N ASP A 8 -3.73 17.72 18.72
CA ASP A 8 -4.52 16.58 18.23
C ASP A 8 -4.62 16.35 16.72
N LEU A 9 -3.93 17.13 15.87
CA LEU A 9 -3.82 16.87 14.43
C LEU A 9 -2.46 16.24 14.05
N GLN A 10 -2.51 15.04 13.46
CA GLN A 10 -1.36 14.26 13.01
C GLN A 10 -1.34 14.10 11.49
N VAL A 11 -0.18 14.35 10.87
CA VAL A 11 0.02 14.15 9.42
C VAL A 11 1.24 13.26 9.16
N GLN A 12 1.08 12.26 8.30
CA GLN A 12 2.14 11.31 7.96
C GLN A 12 2.12 10.99 6.46
N ALA A 13 3.20 11.32 5.76
CA ALA A 13 3.46 10.79 4.42
C ALA A 13 3.90 9.32 4.52
N TYR A 14 3.47 8.50 3.57
CA TYR A 14 3.90 7.10 3.46
C TYR A 14 4.16 6.71 2.01
N VAL A 15 5.06 5.75 1.84
CA VAL A 15 5.34 5.07 0.57
C VAL A 15 5.27 3.57 0.82
N LYS A 16 4.55 2.84 -0.03
CA LYS A 16 4.54 1.38 -0.08
C LYS A 16 5.14 0.93 -1.40
N ASN A 17 5.87 -0.19 -1.37
CA ASN A 17 6.61 -0.71 -2.51
C ASN A 17 7.53 0.37 -3.14
N ALA A 18 8.44 0.92 -2.32
CA ALA A 18 9.24 2.10 -2.68
C ALA A 18 10.16 1.88 -3.90
N THR A 19 10.63 0.66 -4.09
CA THR A 19 11.49 0.23 -5.19
C THR A 19 10.72 -0.29 -6.40
N GLU A 20 9.39 -0.27 -6.36
CA GLU A 20 8.51 -0.81 -7.41
C GLU A 20 8.80 -2.29 -7.75
N GLU A 21 9.08 -3.05 -6.70
CA GLU A 21 9.32 -4.49 -6.80
C GLU A 21 8.04 -5.23 -7.18
N THR A 22 8.12 -5.98 -8.28
CA THR A 22 7.06 -6.88 -8.73
C THR A 22 7.42 -8.29 -8.31
N TYR A 23 6.59 -8.90 -7.47
CA TYR A 23 6.74 -10.30 -7.06
C TYR A 23 5.41 -11.03 -7.15
N LEU A 24 5.45 -12.33 -7.41
CA LEU A 24 4.28 -13.18 -7.50
C LEU A 24 3.73 -13.46 -6.09
N THR A 25 2.45 -13.17 -5.87
CA THR A 25 1.79 -13.36 -4.56
C THR A 25 1.00 -14.65 -4.50
N GLU A 26 0.27 -14.96 -5.56
CA GLU A 26 -0.56 -16.17 -5.64
C GLU A 26 -0.55 -16.73 -7.06
N THR A 27 -0.73 -18.04 -7.18
CA THR A 27 -1.08 -18.67 -8.44
C THR A 27 -2.22 -19.65 -8.21
N THR A 28 -3.33 -19.41 -8.88
CA THR A 28 -4.55 -20.24 -8.76
C THR A 28 -4.83 -20.92 -10.09
N VAL A 29 -4.96 -22.24 -10.07
CA VAL A 29 -5.31 -23.05 -11.24
C VAL A 29 -6.82 -23.31 -11.22
N PHE A 30 -7.58 -22.60 -12.06
CA PHE A 30 -9.03 -22.75 -12.15
C PHE A 30 -9.47 -23.97 -12.97
N SER A 31 -8.65 -24.37 -13.94
CA SER A 31 -8.88 -25.57 -14.76
C SER A 31 -7.57 -26.03 -15.42
N ARG A 32 -7.56 -27.21 -16.03
CA ARG A 32 -6.38 -27.78 -16.74
C ARG A 32 -5.79 -26.89 -17.85
N GLY A 33 -6.49 -25.83 -18.28
CA GLY A 33 -6.01 -24.90 -19.30
C GLY A 33 -5.89 -23.44 -18.88
N ARG A 34 -6.21 -23.08 -17.62
CA ARG A 34 -6.17 -21.70 -17.14
C ARG A 34 -5.63 -21.61 -15.72
N ALA A 35 -4.52 -20.90 -15.59
CA ALA A 35 -3.98 -20.43 -14.32
C ALA A 35 -4.03 -18.91 -14.31
N MET A 36 -4.31 -18.33 -13.15
CA MET A 36 -4.16 -16.90 -12.90
C MET A 36 -3.00 -16.72 -11.93
N ALA A 37 -2.23 -15.66 -12.15
CA ALA A 37 -1.15 -15.25 -11.28
C ALA A 37 -1.48 -13.86 -10.77
N ASP A 38 -1.48 -13.72 -9.45
CA ASP A 38 -1.61 -12.43 -8.79
C ASP A 38 -0.22 -11.92 -8.44
N TYR A 39 -0.07 -10.59 -8.54
CA TYR A 39 1.19 -9.89 -8.31
C TYR A 39 1.05 -8.89 -7.18
N SER A 40 2.19 -8.53 -6.62
CA SER A 40 2.31 -7.49 -5.59
C SER A 40 1.63 -6.18 -6.01
N ALA A 41 1.10 -5.47 -5.03
CA ALA A 41 0.54 -4.14 -5.27
C ALA A 41 1.63 -3.21 -5.86
N PRO A 42 1.29 -2.40 -6.87
CA PRO A 42 2.20 -1.39 -7.40
C PRO A 42 2.65 -0.39 -6.33
N ARG A 43 3.66 0.43 -6.65
CA ARG A 43 4.10 1.53 -5.77
C ARG A 43 2.95 2.47 -5.46
N THR A 44 2.73 2.70 -4.17
CA THR A 44 1.69 3.60 -3.67
C THR A 44 2.30 4.66 -2.78
N ILE A 45 2.02 5.91 -3.09
CA ILE A 45 2.44 7.06 -2.30
C ILE A 45 1.18 7.73 -1.76
N GLY A 46 1.21 8.15 -0.50
CA GLY A 46 0.04 8.78 0.09
C GLY A 46 0.34 9.60 1.33
N LEU A 47 -0.70 10.31 1.76
CA LEU A 47 -0.72 11.09 2.99
C LEU A 47 -1.80 10.50 3.91
N ARG A 48 -1.47 10.34 5.19
CA ARG A 48 -2.40 9.99 6.25
C ARG A 48 -2.60 11.21 7.14
N ILE A 49 -3.85 11.58 7.35
CA ILE A 49 -4.27 12.67 8.24
C ILE A 49 -5.15 12.05 9.32
N GLY A 50 -4.85 12.33 10.59
CA GLY A 50 -5.65 11.89 11.73
C GLY A 50 -5.92 13.06 12.67
N TYR A 51 -7.13 13.13 13.21
CA TYR A 51 -7.52 14.12 14.21
C TYR A 51 -8.16 13.38 15.39
N ASN A 52 -7.67 13.60 16.60
CA ASN A 52 -8.25 13.07 17.83
C ASN A 52 -9.18 14.13 18.45
N PHE A 53 -10.39 13.71 18.85
CA PHE A 53 -11.43 14.55 19.45
C PHE A 53 -11.75 14.12 20.87
#